data_AF-A0A2S3USC6-F1
#
_entry.id   AF-A0A2S3USC6-F1
#
_cell.length_a   1.000
_cell.length_b   1.000
_cell.length_c   1.000
_cell.angle_alpha   90.00
_cell.angle_beta   90.00
_cell.angle_gamma   90.00
#
_symmetry.space_group_name_H-M   'P 1'
#
loop_
_entity.id
_entity.type
_entity.pdbx_description
1 polymer ?
#
loop_
_entity_poly.entity_id
_entity_poly.type
_entity_poly.pdbx_seq_one_letter_code
_entity_poly.pdbx_strand_id
1 'polypeptide(L)' 'MYFAMVLYLFAAAIVGLIGRNTAAGFIGMFLLSIIVSPLLALIFLFLLRPNKRERLRLEQARLDEEMRQTHRQTL' A
#
# COMPACT_ATOMS: atom_id res chain seq x y z
N MET A 1 -5.47 2.03 18.38
CA MET A 1 -4.13 1.51 18.06
C MET A 1 -4.02 0.00 18.28
N TYR A 2 -4.46 -0.53 19.43
CA TYR A 2 -4.45 -1.97 19.71
C TYR A 2 -5.32 -2.83 18.77
N PHE A 3 -6.43 -2.29 18.28
CA PHE A 3 -7.34 -3.01 17.37
C PHE A 3 -6.64 -3.57 16.12
N ALA A 4 -5.78 -2.77 15.47
CA ALA A 4 -5.03 -3.21 14.29
C ALA A 4 -4.02 -4.31 14.62
N MET A 5 -3.42 -4.25 15.81
CA MET A 5 -2.46 -5.24 16.28
C MET A 5 -3.13 -6.59 16.56
N VAL A 6 -4.34 -6.57 17.14
CA VAL A 6 -5.15 -7.78 17.37
C VAL A 6 -5.58 -8.42 16.05
N LEU A 7 -6.03 -7.63 15.08
CA LEU A 7 -6.35 -8.10 13.73
C LEU A 7 -5.15 -8.74 13.02
N TYR A 8 -3.98 -8.11 13.14
CA TYR A 8 -2.75 -8.62 12.55
C TYR A 8 -2.35 -9.97 13.16
N LEU A 9 -2.40 -10.09 14.49
CA LEU A 9 -2.13 -11.35 15.18
C LEU A 9 -3.13 -12.45 14.80
N PHE A 10 -4.42 -12.12 14.65
CA PHE A 10 -5.44 -13.05 14.18
C PHE A 10 -5.16 -13.54 12.76
N ALA A 11 -4.82 -12.63 11.84
CA ALA A 11 -4.48 -12.97 10.47
C ALA A 11 -3.23 -13.87 10.41
N ALA A 12 -2.18 -13.54 11.16
CA ALA A 12 -0.97 -14.37 11.26
C ALA A 12 -1.29 -15.76 11.82
N ALA A 13 -2.17 -15.86 12.84
CA ALA A 13 -2.60 -17.12 13.42
C ALA A 13 -3.36 -18.00 12.41
N ILE A 14 -4.22 -17.41 11.55
CA ILE A 14 -4.91 -18.13 10.47
C ILE A 14 -3.91 -18.70 9.48
N VAL A 15 -2.90 -17.92 9.07
CA VAL A 15 -1.83 -18.38 8.16
C VAL A 15 -1.03 -19.52 8.80
N GLY A 16 -0.69 -19.41 10.08
CA GLY A 16 -0.07 -20.49 10.85
C GLY A 16 -0.94 -21.76 10.89
N LEU A 17 -2.25 -21.62 11.11
CA LEU A 17 -3.20 -22.73 11.17
C LEU A 17 -3.33 -23.46 9.82
N ILE A 18 -3.42 -22.71 8.73
CA ILE A 18 -3.46 -23.26 7.36
C ILE A 18 -2.12 -23.94 7.03
N GLY A 19 -1.01 -23.32 7.43
CA GLY A 19 0.34 -23.80 7.22
C GLY A 19 0.78 -24.95 8.12
N ARG A 20 -0.06 -25.40 9.08
CA ARG A 20 0.37 -26.37 10.12
C ARG A 20 0.88 -27.71 9.59
N ASN A 21 0.46 -28.10 8.38
CA ASN A 21 0.84 -29.36 7.75
C ASN A 21 2.09 -29.25 6.85
N THR A 22 2.71 -28.07 6.79
CA THR A 22 3.96 -27.83 6.06
C THR A 22 5.16 -28.21 6.92
N ALA A 23 6.34 -28.38 6.31
CA ALA A 23 7.57 -28.75 7.01
C ALA A 23 7.96 -27.80 8.16
N ALA A 24 7.51 -26.54 8.12
CA ALA A 24 7.75 -25.54 9.16
C ALA A 24 6.72 -25.58 10.30
N GLY A 25 5.60 -26.28 10.13
CA GLY A 25 4.51 -26.36 11.10
C GLY A 25 3.81 -25.02 11.38
N PHE A 26 2.94 -25.02 12.39
CA PHE A 26 2.17 -23.82 12.79
C PHE A 26 3.09 -22.67 13.22
N ILE A 27 4.04 -22.95 14.11
CA ILE A 27 4.99 -21.95 14.64
C ILE A 27 5.82 -21.34 13.50
N GLY A 28 6.32 -22.17 12.57
CA GLY A 28 7.17 -21.71 11.49
C GLY A 28 6.39 -20.82 10.52
N MET A 29 5.19 -21.24 10.11
CA MET A 29 4.34 -20.44 9.22
C MET A 29 3.81 -19.16 9.89
N PHE A 30 3.51 -19.19 11.20
CA PHE A 30 3.13 -18.00 11.96
C PHE A 30 4.26 -16.97 12.01
N LEU A 31 5.48 -17.38 12.38
CA LEU A 31 6.66 -16.52 12.42
C LEU A 31 7.03 -16.01 11.02
N LEU A 32 6.94 -16.87 10.01
CA LEU A 32 7.19 -16.49 8.62
C LEU A 32 6.20 -15.42 8.17
N SER A 33 4.91 -15.56 8.47
CA SER A 33 3.89 -14.54 8.14
C SER A 33 4.19 -13.20 8.81
N ILE A 34 4.65 -13.21 10.08
CA ILE A 34 5.00 -11.97 10.80
C ILE A 34 6.14 -11.22 10.11
N ILE A 35 7.09 -11.94 9.51
CA ILE A 35 8.25 -11.34 8.82
C ILE A 35 7.93 -11.01 7.37
N VAL A 36 7.13 -11.83 6.68
CA VAL A 36 6.79 -11.65 5.27
C VAL A 36 5.81 -10.49 5.07
N SER A 37 4.85 -10.27 5.96
CA SER A 37 3.90 -9.16 5.87
C SER A 37 4.56 -7.77 5.76
N PRO A 38 5.56 -7.38 6.59
CA PRO A 38 6.26 -6.11 6.41
C PRO A 38 7.09 -6.06 5.13
N LEU A 39 7.68 -7.18 4.69
CA LEU A 39 8.36 -7.27 3.38
C LEU A 39 7.39 -6.99 2.22
N LEU A 40 6.20 -7.60 2.25
CA LEU A 40 5.14 -7.35 1.26
C LEU A 40 4.71 -5.89 1.29
N ALA A 41 4.55 -5.29 2.47
CA ALA A 41 4.20 -3.87 2.60
C ALA A 41 5.26 -2.96 1.95
N LEU A 42 6.56 -3.27 2.09
CA LEU A 42 7.63 -2.54 1.40
C LEU A 42 7.56 -2.68 -0.12
N ILE A 43 7.28 -3.89 -0.61
CA ILE A 43 7.09 -4.15 -2.04
C ILE A 43 5.90 -3.34 -2.56
N PHE A 44 4.76 -3.38 -1.88
CA PHE A 44 3.59 -2.59 -2.25
C PHE A 44 3.88 -1.10 -2.20
N LEU A 45 4.60 -0.61 -1.19
CA LEU A 45 4.97 0.81 -1.11
C LEU A 45 5.86 1.23 -2.29
N PHE A 46 6.74 0.34 -2.74
CA PHE A 46 7.58 0.57 -3.91
C PHE A 46 6.76 0.54 -5.21
N LEU A 47 5.85 -0.44 -5.36
CA LEU A 47 4.99 -0.58 -6.55
C LEU A 47 3.95 0.53 -6.66
N LEU A 48 3.27 0.86 -5.56
CA LEU A 48 2.23 1.89 -5.49
C LEU A 48 2.82 3.28 -5.33
N ARG A 49 4.15 3.44 -5.41
CA ARG A 49 4.80 4.74 -5.28
C ARG A 49 4.18 5.68 -6.31
N PRO A 50 3.45 6.73 -5.88
CA PRO A 50 2.71 7.57 -6.80
C PRO A 50 3.69 8.19 -7.78
N ASN A 51 3.43 7.99 -9.07
CA ASN A 51 4.31 8.48 -10.11
C ASN A 51 4.32 10.01 -10.06
N LYS A 52 5.39 10.60 -9.50
CA LYS A 52 5.51 12.06 -9.36
C LYS A 52 5.28 12.78 -10.68
N ARG A 53 5.66 12.14 -11.81
CA ARG A 53 5.45 12.68 -13.15
C ARG A 53 3.97 12.82 -13.52
N GLU A 54 3.12 11.92 -13.05
CA GLU A 54 1.69 11.95 -13.36
C GLU A 54 0.99 13.08 -12.60
N ARG A 55 1.34 13.28 -11.32
CA ARG A 55 0.86 14.42 -10.54
C ARG A 55 1.27 15.76 -11.16
N LEU A 56 2.52 15.86 -11.61
CA LEU A 56 3.01 17.08 -12.26
C LEU A 56 2.29 17.37 -13.59
N ARG A 57 1.97 16.34 -14.38
CA ARG A 57 1.19 16.50 -15.62
C ARG A 57 -0.23 17.00 -15.36
N LEU A 58 -0.89 16.44 -14.35
CA LEU A 58 -2.24 16.88 -13.95
C LEU A 58 -2.24 18.32 -13.44
N GLU A 59 -1.21 18.71 -12.71
CA GLU A 59 -1.07 20.07 -12.20
C GLU A 59 -0.81 21.07 -13.33
N GLN A 60 0.05 20.73 -14.29
CA GLN A 60 0.27 21.53 -15.50
C GLN A 60 -1.01 21.71 -16.32
N ALA A 61 -1.77 20.63 -16.55
CA ALA A 61 -3.04 20.72 -17.27
C ALA A 61 -4.06 21.63 -16.57
N ARG A 62 -4.11 21.61 -15.23
CA ARG A 62 -4.97 22.52 -14.46
C ARG A 62 -4.54 23.99 -14.58
N LEU A 63 -3.24 24.26 -14.50
CA LEU A 63 -2.69 25.61 -14.65
C LEU A 63 -2.96 26.16 -16.06
N ASP A 64 -2.85 25.32 -17.08
CA ASP A 64 -3.15 25.70 -18.46
C ASP A 64 -4.64 26.02 -18.66
N GLU A 65 -5.54 25.27 -18.01
CA GLU A 65 -6.98 25.57 -18.00
C GLU A 65 -7.29 26.89 -17.30
N GLU A 66 -6.66 27.14 -16.16
CA GLU A 66 -6.82 28.37 -15.38
C GLU A 66 -6.37 29.59 -16.19
N MET A 67 -5.20 29.54 -16.83
CA MET A 67 -4.73 30.62 -17.72
C MET A 67 -5.67 30.90 -18.88
N ARG A 68 -6.28 29.85 -19.47
CA ARG A 68 -7.27 30.01 -20.55
C ARG A 68 -8.55 30.66 -20.06
N GLN A 69 -8.98 30.37 -18.84
CA GLN A 69 -10.15 31.01 -18.26
C GLN A 69 -9.87 32.48 -17.94
N THR A 70 -8.71 32.78 -17.35
CA THR A 70 -8.29 34.16 -17.09
C THR A 70 -8.23 34.97 -18.38
N HIS A 71 -7.62 34.43 -19.44
CA HIS A 71 -7.52 35.12 -20.72
C HIS A 71 -8.90 35.40 -21.37
N ARG A 72 -9.87 34.50 -21.20
CA ARG A 72 -11.25 34.70 -21.68
C ARG A 72 -12.04 35.72 -20.86
N GLN A 73 -11.68 35.96 -19.60
CA GLN A 73 -12.36 36.94 -18.75
C GLN A 73 -11.83 38.37 -18.94
N THR A 74 -10.61 38.52 -19.46
CA THR A 74 -9.95 39.82 -19.70
C THR A 74 -10.23 40.42 -21.08
N LEU A 75 -10.97 39.72 -21.94
CA LEU A 75 -11.47 40.20 -23.24
C LEU A 75 -12.95 40.57 -23.13
#